data_AF-A0A024K5P1-F1
#
_entry.id   AF-A0A024K5P1-F1
#
_cell.length_a   1.000
_cell.length_b   1.000
_cell.length_c   1.000
_cell.angle_alpha   90.00
_cell.angle_beta   90.00
_cell.angle_gamma   90.00
#
_symmetry.space_group_name_H-M   'P 1'
#
loop_
_entity.id
_entity.type
_entity.pdbx_description
1 polymer ?
#
loop_
_entity_poly.entity_id
_entity_poly.type
_entity_poly.pdbx_seq_one_letter_code
_entity_poly.pdbx_strand_id
1 'polypeptide(L)'
;MFGPAWNDPLDHTGCDTRNRLLHTALHDIEYKPGTRNCKVIAGRLEPDPYTGQIVDLKHVAVDHIVPLRASWNAGAAQWDLQQRRIFANDMTELVAVSSSANSSKGDSTLSEWLPAIDKCPYVIRYLTVTVKYQLPITVKDRAAAAAACQSD
;
A
#
# COMPACT_ATOMS: atom_id res chain seq x y z
N MET A 1 15.05 0.71 -9.20
CA MET A 1 14.92 -0.61 -8.56
C MET A 1 13.62 -1.32 -8.98
N PHE A 2 12.45 -0.71 -8.80
CA PHE A 2 11.15 -1.35 -9.14
C PHE A 2 10.51 -0.87 -10.45
N GLY A 3 11.19 -0.01 -11.23
CA GLY A 3 10.63 0.62 -12.43
C GLY A 3 9.92 1.94 -12.13
N PRO A 4 9.26 2.56 -13.13
CA PRO A 4 8.47 3.76 -12.93
C PRO A 4 7.34 3.50 -11.93
N ALA A 5 7.16 4.44 -11.00
CA ALA A 5 6.05 4.40 -10.04
C ALA A 5 4.71 4.54 -10.77
N TRP A 6 3.69 3.85 -10.26
CA TRP A 6 2.31 3.92 -10.79
C TRP A 6 2.23 3.53 -12.26
N ASN A 7 3.07 2.60 -12.69
CA ASN A 7 2.93 2.02 -14.00
C ASN A 7 1.99 0.83 -13.89
N ASP A 8 1.15 0.60 -14.89
CA ASP A 8 0.26 -0.55 -14.89
C ASP A 8 0.77 -1.59 -15.89
N PRO A 9 1.71 -2.47 -15.49
CA PRO A 9 2.32 -3.43 -16.41
C PRO A 9 1.36 -4.53 -16.87
N LEU A 10 0.17 -4.64 -16.29
CA LEU A 10 -0.77 -5.74 -16.52
C LEU A 10 -2.15 -5.30 -17.02
N ASP A 11 -2.40 -4.00 -17.21
CA ASP A 11 -3.75 -3.47 -17.44
C ASP A 11 -4.00 -2.86 -18.82
N HIS A 12 -5.27 -2.97 -19.20
CA HIS A 12 -5.90 -2.51 -20.43
C HIS A 12 -6.91 -1.35 -20.20
N THR A 13 -7.18 -0.91 -18.96
CA THR A 13 -8.13 0.20 -18.68
C THR A 13 -7.62 1.56 -19.19
N GLY A 14 -6.30 1.73 -19.25
CA GLY A 14 -5.65 2.99 -19.62
C GLY A 14 -5.53 4.01 -18.48
N CYS A 15 -5.93 3.66 -17.25
CA CYS A 15 -5.65 4.44 -16.04
C CYS A 15 -4.40 3.90 -15.33
N ASP A 16 -3.63 4.77 -14.67
CA ASP A 16 -2.50 4.31 -13.86
C ASP A 16 -2.94 3.67 -12.53
N THR A 17 -2.08 2.82 -11.96
CA THR A 17 -2.35 2.06 -10.73
C THR A 17 -2.74 2.96 -9.56
N ARG A 18 -2.11 4.13 -9.42
CA ARG A 18 -2.42 5.08 -8.36
C ARG A 18 -3.86 5.55 -8.48
N ASN A 19 -4.27 5.95 -9.66
CA ASN A 19 -5.61 6.46 -9.89
C ASN A 19 -6.68 5.36 -9.78
N ARG A 20 -6.38 4.12 -10.16
CA ARG A 20 -7.25 2.98 -9.87
C ARG A 20 -7.45 2.75 -8.37
N LEU A 21 -6.38 2.86 -7.59
CA LEU A 21 -6.45 2.77 -6.14
C LEU A 21 -7.29 3.88 -5.56
N LEU A 22 -7.06 5.13 -5.97
CA LEU A 22 -7.85 6.27 -5.48
C LEU A 22 -9.31 6.19 -5.90
N HIS A 23 -9.60 5.72 -7.12
CA HIS A 23 -10.96 5.46 -7.58
C HIS A 23 -11.72 4.50 -6.66
N THR A 24 -11.03 3.49 -6.15
CA THR A 24 -11.63 2.44 -5.31
C THR A 24 -11.67 2.85 -3.83
N ALA A 25 -10.70 3.64 -3.37
CA ALA A 25 -10.49 3.94 -1.95
C ALA A 25 -11.16 5.24 -1.47
N LEU A 26 -11.44 6.19 -2.38
CA LEU A 26 -11.96 7.49 -1.99
C LEU A 26 -13.48 7.59 -2.17
N HIS A 27 -14.08 8.46 -1.37
CA HIS A 27 -15.46 8.93 -1.51
C HIS A 27 -15.49 10.31 -2.16
N ASP A 28 -16.66 10.68 -2.71
CA ASP A 28 -16.94 12.00 -3.32
C ASP A 28 -15.89 12.43 -4.36
N ILE A 29 -15.57 11.50 -5.27
CA ILE A 29 -14.47 11.65 -6.23
C ILE A 29 -14.86 12.60 -7.37
N GLU A 30 -13.93 13.50 -7.72
CA GLU A 30 -13.95 14.23 -8.99
C GLU A 30 -12.80 13.81 -9.89
N TYR A 31 -13.05 13.75 -11.19
CA TYR A 31 -12.05 13.43 -12.21
C TYR A 31 -11.65 14.66 -13.02
N LYS A 32 -10.38 14.71 -13.43
CA LYS A 32 -9.93 15.69 -14.41
C LYS A 32 -10.68 15.47 -15.73
N PRO A 33 -11.34 16.51 -16.30
CA PRO A 33 -11.95 16.42 -17.62
C PRO A 33 -10.97 15.96 -18.70
N GLY A 34 -11.47 15.19 -19.67
CA GLY A 34 -10.66 14.65 -20.77
C GLY A 34 -9.77 13.45 -20.40
N THR A 35 -9.88 12.92 -19.18
CA THR A 35 -9.09 11.73 -18.76
C THR A 35 -9.87 10.42 -18.74
N ARG A 36 -11.09 10.40 -19.30
CA ARG A 36 -11.99 9.22 -19.29
C ARG A 36 -12.18 8.64 -17.88
N ASN A 37 -12.38 9.52 -16.90
CA ASN A 37 -12.52 9.19 -15.48
C ASN A 37 -11.31 8.43 -14.89
N CYS A 38 -10.10 8.64 -15.42
CA CYS A 38 -8.90 8.09 -14.81
C CYS A 38 -8.32 9.02 -13.74
N LYS A 39 -8.06 10.29 -14.05
CA LYS A 39 -7.28 11.12 -13.13
C LYS A 39 -8.15 11.70 -12.03
N VAL A 40 -8.06 11.13 -10.82
CA VAL A 40 -8.72 11.63 -9.62
C VAL A 40 -8.07 12.95 -9.18
N ILE A 41 -8.88 14.00 -8.99
CA ILE A 41 -8.45 15.35 -8.61
C ILE A 41 -9.09 15.89 -7.33
N ALA A 42 -10.18 15.27 -6.86
CA ALA A 42 -10.76 15.52 -5.55
C ALA A 42 -11.38 14.23 -5.00
N GLY A 43 -11.65 14.22 -3.70
CA GLY A 43 -12.20 13.10 -2.95
C GLY A 43 -11.65 13.07 -1.53
N ARG A 44 -12.23 12.21 -0.70
CA ARG A 44 -11.83 12.00 0.70
C ARG A 44 -11.67 10.53 1.01
N LEU A 45 -10.61 10.20 1.74
CA LEU A 45 -10.40 8.87 2.32
C LEU A 45 -11.10 8.84 3.67
N GLU A 46 -12.08 7.96 3.82
CA GLU A 46 -12.95 7.93 5.00
C GLU A 46 -13.47 6.50 5.24
N PRO A 47 -13.00 5.79 6.29
CA PRO A 47 -11.88 6.14 7.16
C PRO A 47 -10.50 5.86 6.51
N ASP A 48 -9.47 6.63 6.89
CA ASP A 48 -8.08 6.27 6.66
C ASP A 48 -7.71 5.01 7.44
N PRO A 49 -7.27 3.91 6.79
CA PRO A 49 -7.05 2.63 7.47
C PRO A 49 -5.90 2.66 8.49
N TYR A 50 -5.05 3.68 8.48
CA TYR A 50 -3.96 3.80 9.46
C TYR A 50 -4.32 4.61 10.71
N THR A 51 -5.26 5.55 10.60
CA THR A 51 -5.55 6.53 11.65
C THR A 51 -7.02 6.62 12.05
N GLY A 52 -7.94 6.12 11.23
CA GLY A 52 -9.38 6.25 11.39
C GLY A 52 -9.93 7.63 11.01
N GLN A 53 -9.07 8.55 10.58
CA GLN A 53 -9.46 9.93 10.28
C GLN A 53 -10.02 10.07 8.87
N ILE A 54 -10.75 11.17 8.62
CA ILE A 54 -11.12 11.61 7.28
C ILE A 54 -9.93 12.39 6.70
N VAL A 55 -9.50 12.06 5.49
CA VAL A 55 -8.33 12.67 4.85
C VAL A 55 -8.67 13.14 3.43
N ASP A 56 -8.62 14.45 3.18
CA ASP A 56 -8.75 15.01 1.84
C ASP A 56 -7.64 14.50 0.90
N LEU A 57 -7.96 14.31 -0.40
CA LEU A 57 -7.03 13.80 -1.41
C LEU A 57 -5.64 14.49 -1.39
N LYS A 58 -5.57 15.80 -1.14
CA LYS A 58 -4.30 16.54 -1.07
C LYS A 58 -3.34 16.05 0.02
N HIS A 59 -3.86 15.36 1.03
CA HIS A 59 -3.11 14.76 2.12
C HIS A 59 -3.07 13.23 2.06
N VAL A 60 -3.64 12.62 1.03
CA VAL A 60 -3.58 11.17 0.79
C VAL A 60 -2.29 10.81 0.05
N ALA A 61 -1.59 9.80 0.57
CA ALA A 61 -0.51 9.11 -0.11
C ALA A 61 -0.91 7.68 -0.48
N VAL A 62 -0.18 7.09 -1.41
CA VAL A 62 -0.24 5.65 -1.66
C VAL A 62 0.96 5.02 -0.97
N ASP A 63 0.71 4.04 -0.10
CA ASP A 63 1.72 3.28 0.61
C ASP A 63 1.82 1.85 0.06
N HIS A 64 3.03 1.30 0.19
CA HIS A 64 3.39 -0.10 -0.01
C HIS A 64 3.32 -0.79 1.36
N ILE A 65 2.31 -1.64 1.57
CA ILE A 65 2.11 -2.36 2.84
C ILE A 65 3.42 -3.04 3.27
N VAL A 66 4.11 -3.73 2.35
CA VAL A 66 5.48 -4.22 2.54
C VAL A 66 6.46 -3.22 1.89
N PRO A 67 7.17 -2.39 2.68
CA PRO A 67 7.99 -1.32 2.11
C PRO A 67 8.95 -1.82 1.02
N LEU A 68 9.11 -1.04 -0.06
CA LEU A 68 9.97 -1.40 -1.19
C LEU A 68 11.42 -1.67 -0.76
N ARG A 69 11.94 -0.94 0.24
CA ARG A 69 13.28 -1.18 0.79
C ARG A 69 13.36 -2.47 1.60
N ALA A 70 12.33 -2.76 2.39
CA ALA A 70 12.25 -3.99 3.19
C ALA A 70 12.17 -5.23 2.28
N SER A 71 11.29 -5.21 1.27
CA SER A 71 11.18 -6.28 0.28
C SER A 71 12.45 -6.48 -0.53
N TRP A 72 13.14 -5.40 -0.92
CA TRP A 72 14.45 -5.47 -1.59
C TRP A 72 15.46 -6.27 -0.76
N ASN A 73 15.60 -5.92 0.52
CA ASN A 73 16.52 -6.60 1.44
C ASN A 73 16.10 -8.03 1.74
N ALA A 74 14.79 -8.33 1.70
CA ALA A 74 14.23 -9.66 1.93
C ALA A 74 14.34 -10.60 0.72
N GLY A 75 14.85 -10.14 -0.43
CA GLY A 75 15.12 -11.00 -1.58
C GLY A 75 14.58 -10.48 -2.92
N ALA A 76 13.74 -9.43 -2.91
CA ALA A 76 13.21 -8.86 -4.15
C ALA A 76 14.30 -8.27 -5.06
N ALA A 77 15.51 -8.02 -4.53
CA ALA A 77 16.68 -7.64 -5.32
C ALA A 77 17.05 -8.69 -6.39
N GLN A 78 16.75 -9.97 -6.15
CA GLN A 78 17.05 -11.09 -7.06
C GLN A 78 15.95 -11.33 -8.10
N TRP A 79 14.79 -10.71 -7.94
CA TRP A 79 13.72 -10.81 -8.92
C TRP A 79 14.11 -10.10 -10.22
N ASP A 80 13.58 -10.59 -11.33
CA ASP A 80 13.66 -9.85 -12.57
C ASP A 80 12.93 -8.49 -12.46
N LEU A 81 13.14 -7.63 -13.45
CA LEU A 81 12.50 -6.31 -13.45
C LEU A 81 10.98 -6.38 -13.59
N GLN A 82 10.44 -7.40 -14.26
CA GLN A 82 9.01 -7.54 -14.48
C GLN A 82 8.30 -7.88 -13.16
N GLN A 83 8.81 -8.86 -12.41
CA GLN A 83 8.26 -9.24 -11.11
C GLN A 83 8.33 -8.09 -10.09
N ARG A 84 9.42 -7.32 -10.06
CA ARG A 84 9.50 -6.10 -9.23
C ARG A 84 8.44 -5.07 -9.63
N ARG A 85 8.23 -4.84 -10.93
CA ARG A 85 7.18 -3.92 -11.40
C ARG A 85 5.79 -4.42 -11.01
N ILE A 86 5.54 -5.72 -11.12
CA ILE A 86 4.27 -6.32 -10.69
C ILE A 86 4.05 -6.11 -9.19
N PHE A 87 5.05 -6.41 -8.35
CA PHE A 87 4.99 -6.18 -6.91
C PHE A 87 4.67 -4.73 -6.55
N ALA A 88 5.43 -3.78 -7.11
CA ALA A 88 5.28 -2.36 -6.77
C ALA A 88 3.95 -1.74 -7.24
N ASN A 89 3.18 -2.44 -8.07
CA ASN A 89 1.90 -1.97 -8.61
C ASN A 89 0.73 -2.93 -8.31
N ASP A 90 0.94 -3.91 -7.41
CA ASP A 90 -0.11 -4.84 -7.01
C ASP A 90 -1.11 -4.18 -6.06
N MET A 91 -2.39 -4.24 -6.40
CA MET A 91 -3.47 -3.70 -5.56
C MET A 91 -3.56 -4.35 -4.18
N THR A 92 -3.07 -5.58 -3.99
CA THR A 92 -2.97 -6.19 -2.66
C THR A 92 -1.86 -5.56 -1.81
N GLU A 93 -0.82 -5.03 -2.44
CA GLU A 93 0.32 -4.36 -1.82
C GLU A 93 0.07 -2.86 -1.60
N LEU A 94 -0.74 -2.21 -2.44
CA LEU A 94 -0.96 -0.77 -2.38
C LEU A 94 -2.17 -0.35 -1.55
N VAL A 95 -2.01 0.65 -0.68
CA VAL A 95 -3.10 1.21 0.14
C VAL A 95 -3.09 2.74 0.10
N ALA A 96 -4.27 3.35 0.01
CA ALA A 96 -4.42 4.80 0.16
C ALA A 96 -4.50 5.14 1.65
N VAL A 97 -3.66 6.07 2.11
CA VAL A 97 -3.51 6.41 3.53
C VAL A 97 -3.21 7.88 3.74
N SER A 98 -3.32 8.37 4.97
CA SER A 98 -2.75 9.66 5.34
C SER A 98 -1.26 9.75 5.01
N SER A 99 -0.83 10.83 4.36
CA SER A 99 0.57 11.10 4.08
C SER A 99 1.44 11.26 5.33
N SER A 100 0.88 11.73 6.45
CA SER A 100 1.59 11.81 7.73
C SER A 100 1.82 10.42 8.33
N ALA A 101 0.80 9.55 8.32
CA ALA A 101 0.93 8.17 8.77
C ALA A 101 1.90 7.37 7.90
N ASN A 102 1.83 7.54 6.58
CA ASN A 102 2.77 6.93 5.64
C ASN A 102 4.22 7.39 5.90
N SER A 103 4.41 8.68 6.16
CA SER A 103 5.75 9.22 6.50
C SER A 103 6.25 8.68 7.84
N SER A 104 5.36 8.50 8.82
CA SER A 104 5.69 7.87 10.10
C SER A 104 6.07 6.39 9.97
N LYS A 105 5.44 5.67 9.05
CA LYS A 105 5.79 4.27 8.74
C LYS A 105 7.13 4.18 8.04
N GLY A 106 7.32 4.94 6.95
CA GLY A 106 8.52 4.89 6.13
C GLY A 106 8.82 3.46 5.66
N ASP A 107 10.07 3.01 5.87
CA ASP A 107 10.53 1.67 5.50
C ASP A 107 10.37 0.63 6.63
N SER A 108 9.61 0.95 7.68
CA SER A 108 9.46 0.11 8.87
C SER A 108 8.68 -1.18 8.59
N THR A 109 9.15 -2.26 9.19
CA THR A 109 8.50 -3.58 9.21
C THR A 109 7.52 -3.70 10.38
N LEU A 110 6.79 -4.83 10.49
CA LEU A 110 5.74 -5.02 11.50
C LEU A 110 6.22 -4.85 12.94
N SER A 111 7.47 -5.21 13.22
CA SER A 111 8.07 -5.05 14.55
C SER A 111 8.49 -3.63 14.90
N GLU A 112 8.54 -2.74 13.91
CA GLU A 112 8.99 -1.35 14.05
C GLU A 112 7.81 -0.37 13.99
N TRP A 113 6.76 -0.70 13.23
CA TRP A 113 5.60 0.15 13.06
C TRP A 113 4.31 -0.67 12.83
N LEU A 114 3.23 -0.22 13.47
CA LEU A 114 1.86 -0.68 13.24
C LEU A 114 0.92 0.53 13.21
N PRO A 115 -0.22 0.45 12.49
CA PRO A 115 -1.20 1.53 12.50
C PRO A 115 -1.78 1.76 13.90
N ALA A 116 -2.38 2.94 14.09
CA ALA A 116 -2.98 3.32 15.37
C ALA A 116 -4.25 2.50 15.67
N ILE A 117 -4.97 2.12 14.61
CA ILE A 117 -6.20 1.32 14.65
C ILE A 117 -6.04 0.06 13.80
N ASP A 118 -6.97 -0.90 13.93
CA ASP A 118 -7.11 -2.06 13.02
C ASP A 118 -5.80 -2.81 12.71
N LYS A 119 -4.98 -3.02 13.75
CA LYS A 119 -3.65 -3.64 13.64
C LYS A 119 -3.71 -5.05 13.06
N CYS A 120 -4.70 -5.86 13.46
CA CYS A 120 -4.80 -7.23 12.95
C CYS A 120 -5.13 -7.27 11.45
N PRO A 121 -6.16 -6.55 10.93
CA PRO A 121 -6.36 -6.41 9.49
C PRO A 121 -5.12 -5.96 8.71
N TYR A 122 -4.37 -4.97 9.22
CA TYR A 122 -3.12 -4.52 8.59
C TYR A 122 -2.07 -5.64 8.53
N VAL A 123 -1.86 -6.36 9.64
CA VAL A 123 -0.93 -7.50 9.70
C VAL A 123 -1.35 -8.61 8.75
N ILE A 124 -2.64 -8.96 8.69
CA ILE A 124 -3.16 -9.98 7.75
C ILE A 124 -2.82 -9.60 6.31
N ARG A 125 -3.01 -8.33 5.95
CA ARG A 125 -2.68 -7.82 4.62
C ARG A 125 -1.18 -7.89 4.34
N TYR A 126 -0.34 -7.46 5.29
CA TYR A 126 1.12 -7.57 5.18
C TYR A 126 1.55 -9.02 4.95
N LEU A 127 1.04 -9.95 5.76
CA LEU A 127 1.35 -11.36 5.62
C LEU A 127 0.86 -11.93 4.28
N THR A 128 -0.33 -11.53 3.83
CA THR A 128 -0.88 -11.92 2.52
C THR A 128 0.07 -11.55 1.38
N VAL A 129 0.60 -10.33 1.38
CA VAL A 129 1.59 -9.90 0.38
C VAL A 129 2.87 -10.72 0.52
N THR A 130 3.43 -10.85 1.72
CA THR A 130 4.69 -11.58 1.90
C THR A 130 4.58 -13.03 1.44
N VAL A 131 3.45 -13.70 1.69
CA VAL A 131 3.17 -15.06 1.19
C VAL A 131 3.05 -15.08 -0.33
N LYS A 132 2.27 -14.16 -0.92
CA LYS A 132 2.07 -14.06 -2.37
C LYS A 132 3.39 -13.91 -3.12
N TYR A 133 4.32 -13.14 -2.56
CA TYR A 133 5.61 -12.85 -3.15
C TYR A 133 6.78 -13.66 -2.58
N GLN A 134 6.50 -14.64 -1.71
CA GLN A 134 7.51 -15.49 -1.07
C GLN A 134 8.63 -14.70 -0.37
N LEU A 135 8.27 -13.58 0.25
CA LEU A 135 9.18 -12.76 1.04
C LEU A 135 9.24 -13.29 2.48
N PRO A 136 10.42 -13.61 3.02
CA PRO A 136 10.56 -13.98 4.42
C PRO A 136 10.29 -12.78 5.33
N ILE A 137 9.74 -13.06 6.52
CA ILE A 137 9.63 -12.09 7.61
C ILE A 137 10.59 -12.46 8.74
N THR A 138 10.99 -11.46 9.53
CA THR A 138 11.88 -11.73 10.67
C THR A 138 11.14 -12.42 11.82
N VAL A 139 11.90 -13.00 12.76
CA VAL A 139 11.32 -13.55 14.01
C VAL A 139 10.60 -12.46 14.80
N LYS A 140 11.09 -11.23 14.78
CA LYS A 140 10.47 -10.09 15.47
C LYS A 140 9.14 -9.70 14.80
N ASP A 141 9.10 -9.65 13.47
CA ASP A 141 7.87 -9.35 12.73
C ASP A 141 6.81 -10.42 12.93
N ARG A 142 7.21 -11.71 12.97
CA ARG A 142 6.30 -12.80 13.31
C ARG A 142 5.71 -12.64 14.71
N ALA A 143 6.52 -12.24 15.70
CA ALA A 143 6.05 -12.01 17.06
C ALA A 143 5.09 -10.80 17.12
N ALA A 144 5.42 -9.70 16.44
CA ALA A 144 4.57 -8.53 16.34
C ALA A 144 3.23 -8.85 15.66
N ALA A 145 3.27 -9.63 14.58
CA ALA A 145 2.09 -10.11 13.86
C ALA A 145 1.16 -10.93 14.77
N ALA A 146 1.73 -11.88 15.52
CA ALA A 146 0.96 -12.70 16.45
C ALA A 146 0.30 -11.84 17.55
N ALA A 147 1.05 -10.90 18.15
CA ALA A 147 0.53 -10.02 19.19
C ALA A 147 -0.59 -9.10 18.68
N ALA A 148 -0.46 -8.56 17.48
CA ALA A 148 -1.44 -7.65 16.88
C ALA A 148 -2.82 -8.28 16.64
N CYS A 149 -2.91 -9.61 16.54
CA CYS A 149 -4.13 -10.36 16.29
C CYS A 149 -4.66 -11.15 17.49
N GLN A 150 -4.02 -11.05 18.66
CA GLN A 150 -4.43 -11.75 19.88
C GLN A 150 -5.33 -10.90 20.80
N SER A 151 -5.76 -9.73 20.32
CA SER A 151 -6.51 -8.73 21.09
C SER A 151 -7.98 -8.67 20.66
N ASP A 152 -8.71 -9.79 20.77
CA ASP A 152 -10.18 -9.82 20.71
C ASP A 152 -10.73 -10.43 22.00
#